data_AF-A0A9P0AQT7-F1
#
_entry.id   AF-A0A9P0AQT7-F1
#
_cell.length_a   1.000
_cell.length_b   1.000
_cell.length_c   1.000
_cell.angle_alpha   90.00
_cell.angle_beta   90.00
_cell.angle_gamma   90.00
#
_symmetry.space_group_name_H-M   'P 1'
#
loop_
_entity.id
_entity.type
_entity.pdbx_description
1 polymer ?
#
loop_
_entity_poly.entity_id
_entity_poly.type
_entity_poly.pdbx_seq_one_letter_code
_entity_poly.pdbx_strand_id
1 'polypeptide(L)'
;MLSSIKEKLLSVKRNVNLFNTEEKPDKNDKSSINYFAGAEILSKYQEQWAAIHKLNEENATKAEDLAYEIQNISKHVKSEKEDIGLITHILTQSNLTANISNCLKQVKNLHDTCNNVEKGLIALEDLINLNDFENIKKQHAYHLKQYEVRKQESLGSFKTNLETDHQKKILKHEANKKKILEERQKVFQEAFKSDLEVYKNLGTIPKLKLPKKQSALLEEIQLDFDQNELDQFFGEKSTL
;
A
#
# COMPACT_ATOMS: atom_id res chain seq x y z
N MET A 1 -19.87 1.40 -77.47
CA MET A 1 -20.77 0.22 -77.52
C MET A 1 -21.78 0.22 -78.69
N LEU A 2 -21.99 1.32 -79.41
CA LEU A 2 -22.89 1.38 -80.58
C LEU A 2 -22.34 0.69 -81.86
N SER A 3 -21.01 0.57 -82.01
CA SER A 3 -20.39 -0.07 -83.19
C SER A 3 -20.62 -1.58 -83.26
N SER A 4 -20.65 -2.26 -82.10
CA SER A 4 -20.88 -3.70 -82.01
C SER A 4 -22.31 -4.11 -82.38
N ILE A 5 -23.29 -3.23 -82.11
CA ILE A 5 -24.69 -3.46 -82.48
C ILE A 5 -24.87 -3.33 -84.00
N LYS A 6 -24.19 -2.36 -84.63
CA LYS A 6 -24.23 -2.16 -86.09
C LYS A 6 -23.63 -3.36 -86.84
N GLU A 7 -22.52 -3.91 -86.36
CA GLU A 7 -21.93 -5.12 -86.92
C GLU A 7 -22.82 -6.36 -86.75
N LYS A 8 -23.46 -6.50 -85.59
CA LYS A 8 -24.41 -7.61 -85.36
C LYS A 8 -25.65 -7.51 -86.25
N LEU A 9 -26.16 -6.30 -86.51
CA LEU A 9 -27.30 -6.09 -87.42
C LEU A 9 -26.94 -6.36 -88.89
N LEU A 10 -25.72 -6.00 -89.30
CA LEU A 10 -25.18 -6.31 -90.63
C LEU A 10 -24.92 -7.82 -90.81
N SER A 11 -24.51 -8.51 -89.75
CA SER A 11 -24.37 -9.98 -89.71
C SER A 11 -25.72 -10.69 -89.87
N VAL A 12 -26.76 -10.22 -89.17
CA VAL A 12 -28.12 -10.76 -89.32
C VAL A 12 -28.66 -10.53 -90.73
N LYS A 13 -28.38 -9.38 -91.36
CA LYS A 13 -28.77 -9.11 -92.76
C LYS A 13 -28.06 -10.02 -93.77
N ARG A 14 -26.86 -10.53 -93.47
CA ARG A 14 -26.14 -11.50 -94.32
C ARG A 14 -26.62 -12.94 -94.15
N ASN A 15 -27.07 -13.32 -92.95
CA ASN A 15 -27.44 -14.70 -92.65
C ASN A 15 -28.93 -15.01 -92.89
N VAL A 16 -29.77 -14.00 -93.12
CA VAL A 16 -31.16 -14.19 -93.53
C VAL A 16 -31.28 -13.92 -95.02
N ASN A 17 -31.17 -14.98 -95.83
CA ASN A 17 -31.48 -14.97 -97.25
C ASN A 17 -32.99 -14.71 -97.45
N LEU A 18 -33.40 -13.45 -97.39
CA LEU A 18 -34.81 -13.05 -97.53
C LEU A 18 -35.23 -12.74 -98.97
N PHE A 19 -34.29 -12.73 -99.93
CA PHE A 19 -34.58 -12.59 -101.36
C PHE A 19 -33.56 -13.36 -102.19
N ASN A 20 -33.81 -14.66 -102.40
CA ASN A 20 -33.13 -15.45 -103.42
C ASN A 20 -34.17 -15.70 -104.53
N THR A 21 -34.18 -14.85 -105.55
CA THR A 21 -34.97 -15.04 -106.78
C THR A 21 -34.00 -15.28 -107.93
N GLU A 22 -33.43 -16.48 -107.99
CA GLU A 22 -32.81 -17.01 -109.20
C GLU A 22 -33.04 -18.53 -109.28
N GLU A 23 -34.19 -18.92 -109.83
CA GLU A 23 -34.39 -20.24 -110.43
C GLU A 23 -34.82 -20.04 -111.88
N LYS A 24 -34.03 -20.60 -112.81
CA LYS A 24 -34.36 -20.66 -114.25
C LYS A 24 -35.49 -21.69 -114.46
N PRO A 25 -36.39 -21.48 -115.44
CA PRO A 25 -37.61 -22.27 -115.56
C PRO A 25 -37.36 -23.54 -116.36
N ASP A 26 -37.51 -24.70 -115.73
CA ASP A 26 -37.73 -25.95 -116.46
C ASP A 26 -39.23 -26.09 -116.77
N LYS A 27 -39.53 -26.09 -118.07
CA LYS A 27 -40.88 -26.25 -118.61
C LYS A 27 -41.20 -27.74 -118.66
N ASN A 28 -42.15 -28.18 -117.84
CA ASN A 28 -43.26 -29.09 -118.19
C ASN A 28 -43.83 -29.71 -116.91
N ASP A 29 -44.84 -29.07 -116.33
CA ASP A 29 -46.05 -29.84 -116.05
C ASP A 29 -47.27 -28.93 -115.95
N LYS A 30 -48.37 -29.40 -116.53
CA LYS A 30 -49.65 -28.70 -116.56
C LYS A 30 -50.14 -28.46 -115.13
N SER A 31 -50.16 -27.19 -114.72
CA SER A 31 -51.20 -26.63 -113.84
C SER A 31 -51.67 -27.54 -112.70
N SER A 32 -50.76 -27.89 -111.79
CA SER A 32 -51.13 -28.12 -110.39
C SER A 32 -51.39 -26.74 -109.77
N ILE A 33 -52.47 -26.08 -110.21
CA ILE A 33 -53.00 -24.93 -109.47
C ILE A 33 -53.43 -25.53 -108.14
N ASN A 34 -52.63 -25.30 -107.10
CA ASN A 34 -53.00 -25.68 -105.75
C ASN A 34 -54.15 -24.76 -105.32
N TYR A 35 -55.38 -25.19 -105.61
CA TYR A 35 -56.61 -24.49 -105.24
C TYR A 35 -56.71 -24.24 -103.72
N PHE A 36 -55.88 -24.90 -102.90
CA PHE A 36 -55.82 -24.76 -101.45
C PHE A 36 -54.62 -23.95 -100.93
N ALA A 37 -53.74 -23.43 -101.79
CA ALA A 37 -52.56 -22.65 -101.36
C ALA A 37 -52.93 -21.42 -100.51
N GLY A 38 -54.05 -20.77 -100.81
CA GLY A 38 -54.58 -19.68 -99.99
C GLY A 38 -55.05 -20.13 -98.60
N ALA A 39 -55.60 -21.34 -98.49
CA ALA A 39 -56.03 -21.91 -97.21
C ALA A 39 -54.83 -22.35 -96.35
N GLU A 40 -53.78 -22.89 -96.96
CA GLU A 40 -52.55 -23.28 -96.26
C GLU A 40 -51.79 -22.06 -95.71
N ILE A 41 -51.68 -20.99 -96.50
CA ILE A 41 -51.10 -19.71 -96.04
C ILE A 41 -51.92 -19.12 -94.89
N LEU A 42 -53.25 -19.14 -95.01
CA LEU A 42 -54.13 -18.66 -93.95
C LEU A 42 -53.98 -19.50 -92.67
N SER A 43 -53.94 -20.83 -92.77
CA SER A 43 -53.72 -21.73 -91.63
C SER A 43 -52.40 -21.42 -90.94
N LYS A 44 -51.31 -21.25 -91.71
CA LYS A 44 -49.99 -20.91 -91.17
C LYS A 44 -50.01 -19.60 -90.39
N TYR A 45 -50.63 -18.54 -90.94
CA TYR A 45 -50.73 -17.26 -90.23
C TYR A 45 -51.68 -17.34 -89.03
N GLN A 46 -52.76 -18.11 -89.12
CA GLN A 46 -53.69 -18.33 -88.01
C GLN A 46 -53.01 -19.08 -86.86
N GLU A 47 -52.21 -20.11 -87.15
CA GLU A 47 -51.42 -20.85 -86.17
C GLU A 47 -50.33 -19.98 -85.54
N GLN A 48 -49.60 -19.19 -86.34
CA GLN A 48 -48.60 -18.25 -85.82
C GLN A 48 -49.24 -17.19 -84.94
N TRP A 49 -50.39 -16.64 -85.34
CA TRP A 49 -51.15 -15.68 -84.56
C TRP A 49 -51.64 -16.29 -83.25
N ALA A 50 -52.19 -17.50 -83.28
CA ALA A 50 -52.61 -18.23 -82.07
C ALA A 50 -51.43 -18.51 -81.13
N ALA A 51 -50.26 -18.89 -81.66
CA ALA A 51 -49.05 -19.10 -80.87
C ALA A 51 -48.56 -17.80 -80.21
N ILE A 52 -48.56 -16.68 -80.94
CA ILE A 52 -48.21 -15.36 -80.40
C ILE A 52 -49.19 -14.95 -79.31
N HIS A 53 -50.49 -15.15 -79.52
CA HIS A 53 -51.50 -14.83 -78.52
C HIS A 53 -51.31 -15.63 -77.23
N LYS A 54 -51.07 -16.94 -77.34
CA LYS A 54 -50.79 -17.79 -76.19
C LYS A 54 -49.53 -17.35 -75.44
N LEU A 55 -48.44 -17.06 -76.16
CA LEU A 55 -47.21 -16.55 -75.54
C LEU A 55 -47.41 -15.20 -74.86
N ASN A 56 -48.22 -14.32 -75.44
CA ASN A 56 -48.52 -13.03 -74.86
C ASN A 56 -49.37 -13.16 -73.58
N GLU A 57 -50.33 -14.09 -73.57
CA GLU A 57 -51.13 -14.41 -72.39
C GLU A 57 -50.27 -15.00 -71.26
N GLU A 58 -49.41 -15.98 -71.58
CA GLU A 58 -48.45 -16.54 -70.61
C GLU A 58 -47.44 -15.50 -70.10
N ASN A 59 -47.04 -14.55 -70.94
CA ASN A 59 -46.16 -13.46 -70.52
C ASN A 59 -46.90 -12.46 -69.62
N ALA A 60 -48.17 -12.18 -69.91
CA ALA A 60 -49.00 -11.30 -69.08
C ALA A 60 -49.22 -11.90 -67.68
N THR A 61 -49.52 -13.21 -67.58
CA THR A 61 -49.69 -13.89 -66.28
C THR A 61 -48.39 -13.93 -65.49
N LYS A 62 -47.26 -14.27 -66.12
CA LYS A 62 -45.94 -14.24 -65.46
C LYS A 62 -45.54 -12.84 -64.99
N ALA A 63 -45.89 -11.80 -65.76
CA ALA A 63 -45.65 -10.42 -65.37
C ALA A 63 -46.50 -10.01 -64.16
N GLU A 64 -47.74 -10.49 -64.08
CA GLU A 64 -48.62 -10.28 -62.92
C GLU A 64 -48.09 -10.99 -61.67
N ASP A 65 -47.68 -12.26 -61.78
CA ASP A 65 -47.06 -13.01 -60.68
C ASP A 65 -45.79 -12.31 -60.16
N LEU A 66 -44.92 -11.88 -61.08
CA LEU A 66 -43.71 -11.11 -60.72
C LEU A 66 -44.06 -9.80 -60.01
N ALA A 67 -45.07 -9.07 -60.49
CA ALA A 67 -45.51 -7.83 -59.88
C ALA A 67 -46.02 -8.05 -58.44
N TYR A 68 -46.74 -9.15 -58.20
CA TYR A 68 -47.19 -9.54 -56.87
C TYR A 68 -46.02 -9.83 -55.91
N GLU A 69 -45.03 -10.60 -56.35
CA GLU A 69 -43.82 -10.88 -55.55
C GLU A 69 -43.03 -9.60 -55.24
N ILE A 70 -42.84 -8.71 -56.22
CA ILE A 70 -42.20 -7.40 -56.02
C ILE A 70 -42.97 -6.58 -54.98
N GLN A 71 -44.31 -6.58 -55.05
CA GLN A 71 -45.13 -5.85 -54.10
C GLN A 71 -44.98 -6.41 -52.68
N ASN A 72 -44.92 -7.73 -52.51
CA ASN A 72 -44.73 -8.36 -51.21
C ASN A 72 -43.36 -8.03 -50.61
N ILE A 73 -42.30 -8.14 -51.40
CA ILE A 73 -40.95 -7.74 -50.97
C ILE A 73 -40.93 -6.26 -50.60
N SER A 74 -41.53 -5.40 -51.42
CA SER A 74 -41.57 -3.95 -51.13
C SER A 74 -42.34 -3.64 -49.84
N LYS A 75 -43.43 -4.35 -49.55
CA LYS A 75 -44.16 -4.21 -48.28
C LYS A 75 -43.29 -4.63 -47.10
N HIS A 76 -42.61 -5.77 -47.22
CA HIS A 76 -41.74 -6.29 -46.16
C HIS A 76 -40.57 -5.34 -45.85
N VAL A 77 -39.85 -4.90 -46.88
CA VAL A 77 -38.74 -3.95 -46.75
C VAL A 77 -39.21 -2.62 -46.15
N LYS A 78 -40.41 -2.17 -46.48
CA LYS A 78 -40.97 -0.95 -45.89
C LYS A 78 -41.27 -1.12 -44.40
N SER A 79 -41.83 -2.27 -43.99
CA SER A 79 -42.07 -2.60 -42.59
C SER A 79 -40.76 -2.65 -41.80
N GLU A 80 -39.76 -3.37 -42.29
CA GLU A 80 -38.46 -3.46 -41.61
C GLU A 80 -37.78 -2.10 -41.47
N LYS A 81 -37.92 -1.23 -42.48
CA LYS A 81 -37.41 0.14 -42.43
C LYS A 81 -38.12 0.97 -41.34
N GLU A 82 -39.43 0.81 -41.20
CA GLU A 82 -40.20 1.47 -40.15
C GLU A 82 -39.76 0.97 -38.76
N ASP A 83 -39.59 -0.35 -38.59
CA ASP A 83 -39.11 -0.96 -37.34
C ASP A 83 -37.70 -0.47 -36.95
N ILE A 84 -36.75 -0.45 -37.91
CA ILE A 84 -35.40 0.08 -37.71
C ILE A 84 -35.46 1.58 -37.36
N GLY A 85 -36.38 2.32 -37.99
CA GLY A 85 -36.63 3.73 -37.68
C GLY A 85 -37.05 3.93 -36.21
N LEU A 86 -37.97 3.09 -35.71
CA LEU A 86 -38.41 3.13 -34.31
C LEU A 86 -37.27 2.79 -33.35
N ILE A 87 -36.50 1.73 -33.63
CA ILE A 87 -35.35 1.35 -32.81
C ILE A 87 -34.32 2.48 -32.77
N THR A 88 -34.00 3.06 -33.93
CA THR A 88 -33.05 4.17 -34.03
C THR A 88 -33.55 5.39 -33.27
N HIS A 89 -34.84 5.71 -33.37
CA HIS A 89 -35.46 6.80 -32.63
C HIS A 89 -35.41 6.58 -31.12
N ILE A 90 -35.73 5.37 -30.64
CA ILE A 90 -35.63 5.03 -29.22
C ILE A 90 -34.18 5.12 -28.75
N LEU A 91 -33.23 4.59 -29.51
CA LEU A 91 -31.80 4.65 -29.14
C LEU A 91 -31.28 6.09 -29.10
N THR A 92 -31.67 6.94 -30.04
CA THR A 92 -31.24 8.34 -30.09
C THR A 92 -31.92 9.21 -29.03
N GLN A 93 -33.20 8.97 -28.74
CA GLN A 93 -33.95 9.70 -27.72
C GLN A 93 -33.67 9.20 -26.31
N SER A 94 -33.32 7.92 -26.16
CA SER A 94 -32.85 7.40 -24.90
C SER A 94 -31.51 8.06 -24.58
N ASN A 95 -31.46 8.81 -23.47
CA ASN A 95 -30.23 9.37 -22.94
C ASN A 95 -29.29 8.29 -22.38
N LEU A 96 -29.31 7.07 -22.93
CA LEU A 96 -28.62 5.89 -22.45
C LEU A 96 -27.11 6.13 -22.42
N THR A 97 -26.54 6.70 -23.49
CA THR A 97 -25.11 7.01 -23.55
C THR A 97 -24.72 8.05 -22.49
N ALA A 98 -25.55 9.07 -22.28
CA ALA A 98 -25.33 10.07 -21.24
C ALA A 98 -25.45 9.46 -19.83
N ASN A 99 -26.42 8.59 -19.61
CA ASN A 99 -26.63 7.89 -18.34
C ASN A 99 -25.48 6.92 -18.04
N ILE A 100 -25.01 6.16 -19.02
CA ILE A 100 -23.84 5.28 -18.90
C ILE A 100 -22.60 6.12 -18.59
N SER A 101 -22.39 7.22 -19.31
CA SER A 101 -21.27 8.14 -19.04
C SER A 101 -21.34 8.73 -17.63
N ASN A 102 -22.53 9.10 -17.15
CA ASN A 102 -22.74 9.61 -15.81
C ASN A 102 -22.49 8.53 -14.75
N CYS A 103 -23.00 7.31 -14.95
CA CYS A 103 -22.74 6.16 -14.07
C CYS A 103 -21.23 5.89 -13.99
N LEU A 104 -20.53 5.89 -15.12
CA LEU A 104 -19.08 5.71 -15.15
C LEU A 104 -18.34 6.83 -14.40
N LYS A 105 -18.77 8.08 -14.53
CA LYS A 105 -18.23 9.21 -13.74
C LYS A 105 -18.48 9.01 -12.24
N GLN A 106 -19.67 8.59 -11.84
CA GLN A 106 -20.00 8.33 -10.44
C GLN A 106 -19.15 7.20 -9.86
N VAL A 107 -18.97 6.09 -10.60
CA VAL A 107 -18.10 4.98 -10.21
C VAL A 107 -16.65 5.46 -10.05
N LYS A 108 -16.15 6.28 -10.99
CA LYS A 108 -14.81 6.85 -10.89
C LYS A 108 -14.66 7.74 -9.65
N ASN A 109 -15.62 8.64 -9.42
CA ASN A 109 -15.61 9.50 -8.24
C ASN A 109 -15.63 8.67 -6.95
N LEU A 110 -16.45 7.63 -6.89
CA LEU A 110 -16.51 6.72 -5.75
C LEU A 110 -15.15 6.04 -5.51
N HIS A 111 -14.53 5.52 -6.56
CA HIS A 111 -13.20 4.93 -6.49
C HIS A 111 -12.16 5.93 -5.95
N ASP A 112 -12.17 7.16 -6.45
CA ASP A 112 -11.26 8.22 -6.00
C ASP A 112 -11.51 8.58 -4.52
N THR A 113 -12.77 8.64 -4.08
CA THR A 113 -13.10 8.86 -2.67
C THR A 113 -12.65 7.70 -1.78
N CYS A 114 -12.84 6.45 -2.21
CA CYS A 114 -12.37 5.28 -1.47
C CYS A 114 -10.85 5.29 -1.31
N ASN A 115 -10.10 5.59 -2.39
CA ASN A 115 -8.65 5.70 -2.34
C ASN A 115 -8.18 6.82 -1.38
N ASN A 116 -8.89 7.95 -1.34
CA ASN A 116 -8.58 9.01 -0.39
C ASN A 116 -8.87 8.61 1.07
N VAL A 117 -9.96 7.89 1.31
CA VAL A 117 -10.28 7.33 2.63
C VAL A 117 -9.21 6.31 3.05
N GLU A 118 -8.81 5.41 2.16
CA GLU A 118 -7.76 4.42 2.42
C GLU A 118 -6.44 5.09 2.79
N LYS A 119 -6.00 6.10 2.04
CA LYS A 119 -4.82 6.91 2.39
C LYS A 119 -4.98 7.61 3.74
N GLY A 120 -6.17 8.13 4.04
CA GLY A 120 -6.47 8.75 5.33
C GLY A 120 -6.41 7.76 6.49
N LEU A 121 -6.85 6.53 6.29
CA LEU A 121 -6.77 5.46 7.29
C LEU A 121 -5.32 5.04 7.55
N ILE A 122 -4.50 4.90 6.51
CA ILE A 122 -3.06 4.61 6.66
C ILE A 122 -2.38 5.72 7.47
N ALA A 123 -2.63 6.99 7.12
CA ALA A 123 -2.06 8.12 7.85
C ALA A 123 -2.55 8.18 9.32
N LEU A 124 -3.79 7.79 9.59
CA LEU A 124 -4.32 7.69 10.95
C LEU A 124 -3.63 6.59 11.74
N GLU A 125 -3.41 5.42 11.13
CA GLU A 125 -2.68 4.32 11.76
C GLU A 125 -1.24 4.73 12.11
N ASP A 126 -0.54 5.40 11.20
CA ASP A 126 0.79 5.96 11.46
C ASP A 126 0.79 6.95 12.65
N LEU A 127 -0.23 7.79 12.75
CA LEU A 127 -0.38 8.76 13.84
C LEU A 127 -0.64 8.07 15.17
N ILE A 128 -1.51 7.04 15.19
CA ILE A 128 -1.77 6.23 16.38
C ILE A 128 -0.47 5.56 16.86
N ASN A 129 0.25 4.91 15.95
CA ASN A 129 1.53 4.27 16.26
C ASN A 129 2.55 5.26 16.84
N LEU A 130 2.63 6.46 16.26
CA LEU A 130 3.49 7.54 16.77
C LEU A 130 3.05 7.99 18.17
N ASN A 131 1.75 8.14 18.41
CA ASN A 131 1.21 8.53 19.72
C ASN A 131 1.54 7.49 20.79
N ASP A 132 1.34 6.21 20.49
CA ASP A 132 1.66 5.11 21.40
C ASP A 132 3.15 5.08 21.72
N PHE A 133 4.00 5.25 20.73
CA PHE A 133 5.45 5.35 20.93
C PHE A 133 5.83 6.54 21.81
N GLU A 134 5.23 7.71 21.59
CA GLU A 134 5.45 8.88 22.45
C GLU A 134 4.99 8.64 23.89
N ASN A 135 3.85 7.97 24.07
CA ASN A 135 3.33 7.64 25.40
C ASN A 135 4.28 6.70 26.15
N ILE A 136 4.78 5.66 25.48
CA ILE A 136 5.80 4.75 26.03
C ILE A 136 7.07 5.53 26.41
N LYS A 137 7.55 6.41 25.53
CA LYS A 137 8.72 7.26 25.81
C LYS A 137 8.50 8.15 27.04
N LYS A 138 7.33 8.77 27.16
CA LYS A 138 6.95 9.60 28.32
C LYS A 138 6.91 8.78 29.60
N GLN A 139 6.33 7.58 29.56
CA GLN A 139 6.29 6.66 30.71
C GLN A 139 7.70 6.26 31.15
N HIS A 140 8.58 5.87 30.23
CA HIS A 140 9.96 5.55 30.57
C HIS A 140 10.73 6.74 31.15
N ALA A 141 10.57 7.94 30.57
CA ALA A 141 11.17 9.15 31.10
C ALA A 141 10.69 9.45 32.53
N TYR A 142 9.39 9.26 32.79
CA TYR A 142 8.80 9.39 34.12
C TYR A 142 9.40 8.38 35.11
N HIS A 143 9.48 7.10 34.74
CA HIS A 143 10.08 6.07 35.59
C HIS A 143 11.56 6.33 35.89
N LEU A 144 12.32 6.81 34.91
CA LEU A 144 13.72 7.15 35.09
C LEU A 144 13.89 8.31 36.08
N LYS A 145 13.08 9.35 35.95
CA LYS A 145 13.08 10.48 36.89
C LYS A 145 12.68 10.05 38.30
N GLN A 146 11.69 9.18 38.44
CA GLN A 146 11.31 8.64 39.74
C GLN A 146 12.43 7.80 40.36
N TYR A 147 13.13 6.99 39.56
CA TYR A 147 14.30 6.24 40.00
C TYR A 147 15.43 7.16 40.48
N GLU A 148 15.74 8.21 39.73
CA GLU A 148 16.74 9.21 40.08
C GLU A 148 16.44 9.85 41.45
N VAL A 149 15.19 10.29 41.68
CA VAL A 149 14.76 10.85 42.96
C VAL A 149 14.94 9.84 44.10
N ARG A 150 14.46 8.61 43.94
CA ARG A 150 14.63 7.55 44.96
C ARG A 150 16.09 7.26 45.26
N LYS A 151 16.94 7.26 44.22
CA LYS A 151 18.38 7.04 44.38
C LYS A 151 19.04 8.20 45.13
N GLN A 152 18.63 9.43 44.84
CA GLN A 152 19.13 10.62 45.54
C GLN A 152 18.71 10.63 47.02
N GLU A 153 17.46 10.28 47.33
CA GLU A 153 16.97 10.11 48.70
C GLU A 153 17.73 9.02 49.45
N SER A 154 17.94 7.86 48.82
CA SER A 154 18.72 6.75 49.40
C SER A 154 20.18 7.14 49.66
N LEU A 155 20.79 7.93 48.77
CA LEU A 155 22.14 8.44 48.96
C LEU A 155 22.19 9.46 50.10
N GLY A 156 21.19 10.35 50.17
CA GLY A 156 21.03 11.31 51.26
C GLY A 156 20.92 10.60 52.62
N SER A 157 20.05 9.61 52.75
CA SER A 157 19.88 8.83 53.99
C SER A 157 21.13 8.02 54.34
N PHE A 158 21.81 7.45 53.35
CA PHE A 158 23.09 6.77 53.57
C PHE A 158 24.16 7.72 54.12
N LYS A 159 24.28 8.92 53.55
CA LYS A 159 25.21 9.96 54.03
C LYS A 159 24.88 10.39 55.46
N THR A 160 23.61 10.65 55.78
CA THR A 160 23.22 11.01 57.16
C THR A 160 23.52 9.89 58.14
N ASN A 161 23.24 8.63 57.77
CA ASN A 161 23.54 7.48 58.62
C ASN A 161 25.05 7.36 58.85
N LEU A 162 25.86 7.48 57.80
CA LEU A 162 27.32 7.43 57.89
C LEU A 162 27.87 8.53 58.81
N GLU A 163 27.36 9.76 58.69
CA GLU A 163 27.75 10.88 59.53
C GLU A 163 27.38 10.64 61.00
N THR A 164 26.16 10.16 61.27
CA THR A 164 25.74 9.85 62.66
C THR A 164 26.57 8.72 63.27
N ASP A 165 26.91 7.69 62.50
CA ASP A 165 27.77 6.60 62.95
C ASP A 165 29.21 7.07 63.19
N HIS A 166 29.73 7.96 62.34
CA HIS A 166 31.03 8.57 62.53
C HIS A 166 31.08 9.42 63.80
N GLN A 167 30.07 10.27 64.04
CA GLN A 167 29.95 11.07 65.26
C GLN A 167 29.87 10.18 66.51
N LYS A 168 29.06 9.11 66.49
CA LYS A 168 29.01 8.13 67.59
C LYS A 168 30.37 7.48 67.85
N LYS A 169 31.13 7.14 66.80
CA LYS A 169 32.48 6.55 66.93
C LYS A 169 33.45 7.55 67.56
N ILE A 170 33.43 8.81 67.13
CA ILE A 170 34.26 9.88 67.72
C ILE A 170 33.94 10.04 69.21
N LEU A 171 32.66 10.21 69.56
CA LEU A 171 32.24 10.38 70.95
C LEU A 171 32.65 9.20 71.82
N LYS A 172 32.51 7.96 71.31
CA LYS A 172 32.95 6.76 72.02
C LYS A 172 34.46 6.74 72.21
N HIS A 173 35.22 7.13 71.20
CA HIS A 173 36.67 7.21 71.25
C HIS A 173 37.15 8.28 72.25
N GLU A 174 36.55 9.47 72.24
CA GLU A 174 36.82 10.54 73.18
C GLU A 174 36.48 10.15 74.63
N ALA A 175 35.33 9.51 74.84
CA ALA A 175 34.92 9.03 76.16
C ALA A 175 35.90 7.96 76.71
N ASN A 176 36.34 7.02 75.86
CA ASN A 176 37.35 6.03 76.24
C ASN A 176 38.69 6.70 76.59
N LYS A 177 39.15 7.65 75.76
CA LYS A 177 40.38 8.41 76.03
C LYS A 177 40.29 9.17 77.35
N LYS A 178 39.15 9.79 77.65
CA LYS A 178 38.90 10.48 78.91
C LYS A 178 38.94 9.53 80.11
N LYS A 179 38.29 8.36 80.02
CA LYS A 179 38.34 7.33 81.09
C LYS A 179 39.78 6.87 81.37
N ILE A 180 40.54 6.57 80.33
CA ILE A 180 41.96 6.17 80.46
C ILE A 180 42.77 7.27 81.16
N LEU A 181 42.55 8.53 80.79
CA LEU A 181 43.24 9.66 81.43
C LEU A 181 42.84 9.83 82.90
N GLU A 182 41.56 9.68 83.24
CA GLU A 182 41.05 9.74 84.61
C GLU A 182 41.60 8.59 85.47
N GLU A 183 41.60 7.36 84.97
CA GLU A 183 42.21 6.21 85.65
C GLU A 183 43.70 6.45 85.89
N ARG A 184 44.42 6.90 84.87
CA ARG A 184 45.84 7.25 84.99
C ARG A 184 46.05 8.36 86.04
N GLN A 185 45.20 9.37 86.08
CA GLN A 185 45.25 10.43 87.09
C GLN A 185 45.00 9.88 88.50
N LYS A 186 44.02 8.98 88.68
CA LYS A 186 43.75 8.33 89.98
C LYS A 186 44.93 7.49 90.45
N VAL A 187 45.51 6.68 89.57
CA VAL A 187 46.71 5.88 89.88
C VAL A 187 47.86 6.79 90.30
N PHE A 188 48.08 7.91 89.59
CA PHE A 188 49.10 8.89 90.00
C PHE A 188 48.79 9.56 91.34
N GLN A 189 47.52 9.87 91.62
CA GLN A 189 47.12 10.44 92.92
C GLN A 189 47.29 9.44 94.07
N GLU A 190 46.96 8.17 93.87
CA GLU A 190 47.15 7.10 94.86
C GLU A 190 48.63 6.84 95.11
N ALA A 191 49.44 6.75 94.05
CA ALA A 191 50.89 6.65 94.18
C ALA A 191 51.47 7.85 94.95
N PHE A 192 51.02 9.07 94.63
CA PHE A 192 51.45 10.28 95.34
C PHE A 192 51.04 10.29 96.82
N LYS A 193 49.81 9.84 97.16
CA LYS A 193 49.37 9.70 98.55
C LYS A 193 50.21 8.68 99.30
N SER A 194 50.49 7.53 98.67
CA SER A 194 51.36 6.51 99.24
C SER A 194 52.78 7.06 99.47
N ASP A 195 53.34 7.79 98.51
CA ASP A 195 54.64 8.45 98.66
C ASP A 195 54.63 9.48 99.81
N LEU A 196 53.55 10.23 99.98
CA LEU A 196 53.37 11.16 101.10
C LEU A 196 53.27 10.43 102.45
N GLU A 197 52.60 9.29 102.53
CA GLU A 197 52.53 8.47 103.74
C GLU A 197 53.88 7.87 104.08
N VAL A 198 54.61 7.35 103.09
CA VAL A 198 55.99 6.89 103.24
C VAL A 198 56.88 8.03 103.74
N TYR A 199 56.76 9.23 103.17
CA TYR A 199 57.51 10.40 103.63
C TYR A 199 57.18 10.78 105.09
N LYS A 200 55.90 10.76 105.49
CA LYS A 200 55.48 11.03 106.87
C LYS A 200 56.04 10.02 107.88
N ASN A 201 56.13 8.75 107.48
CA ASN A 201 56.56 7.67 108.36
C ASN A 201 58.10 7.51 108.44
N LEU A 202 58.82 7.80 107.35
CA LEU A 202 60.27 7.54 107.22
C LEU A 202 61.13 8.82 107.04
N GLY A 203 60.51 10.00 106.89
CA GLY A 203 61.20 11.29 106.76
C GLY A 203 61.99 11.50 105.45
N THR A 204 61.92 10.56 104.50
CA THR A 204 62.64 10.61 103.23
C THR A 204 61.75 10.12 102.08
N ILE A 205 61.77 10.85 100.95
CA ILE A 205 60.98 10.50 99.75
C ILE A 205 61.75 9.42 98.97
N PRO A 206 61.12 8.32 98.53
CA PRO A 206 61.76 7.34 97.66
C PRO A 206 62.22 8.01 96.36
N LYS A 207 63.53 8.07 96.12
CA LYS A 207 64.07 8.49 94.82
C LYS A 207 63.74 7.39 93.82
N LEU A 208 62.83 7.65 92.88
CA LEU A 208 62.63 6.77 91.74
C LEU A 208 63.99 6.50 91.09
N LYS A 209 64.41 5.24 91.07
CA LYS A 209 65.44 4.79 90.14
C LYS A 209 64.79 4.81 88.76
N LEU A 210 64.89 5.95 88.07
CA LEU A 210 64.71 5.97 86.63
C LEU A 210 65.63 4.89 86.05
N PRO A 211 65.16 3.98 85.18
CA PRO A 211 66.08 3.30 84.30
C PRO A 211 66.88 4.40 83.61
N LYS A 212 68.21 4.31 83.62
CA LYS A 212 69.09 5.21 82.88
C LYS A 212 68.63 5.22 81.42
N LYS A 213 67.76 6.16 81.04
CA LYS A 213 67.62 6.58 79.66
C LYS A 213 68.77 7.54 79.42
N GLN A 214 69.56 7.19 78.43
CA GLN A 214 70.38 8.13 77.68
C GLN A 214 69.55 9.39 77.45
N SER A 215 70.18 10.53 77.62
CA SER A 215 69.65 11.86 77.32
C SER A 215 69.27 11.92 75.83
N ALA A 216 68.09 11.46 75.46
CA ALA A 216 67.49 11.82 74.19
C ALA A 216 66.81 13.18 74.41
N LEU A 217 67.50 14.24 73.95
CA LEU A 217 66.87 15.52 73.68
C LEU A 217 65.72 15.29 72.69
N LEU A 218 64.62 16.05 72.78
CA LEU A 218 63.48 15.89 71.87
C LEU A 218 63.85 16.08 70.38
N GLU A 219 65.02 16.65 70.08
CA GLU A 219 65.58 16.76 68.73
C GLU A 219 66.04 15.43 68.12
N GLU A 220 66.19 14.34 68.91
CA GLU A 220 66.65 13.03 68.43
C GLU A 220 65.56 11.96 68.33
N ILE A 221 64.28 12.29 68.55
CA ILE A 221 63.18 11.37 68.24
C ILE A 221 62.93 11.44 66.73
N GLN A 222 63.58 10.57 65.97
CA GLN A 222 63.08 10.20 64.64
C GLN A 222 61.79 9.39 64.84
N LEU A 223 60.65 9.98 64.44
CA LEU A 223 59.45 9.22 64.19
C LEU A 223 59.72 8.37 62.95
N ASP A 224 60.03 7.09 63.14
CA ASP A 224 60.02 6.13 62.05
C ASP A 224 58.59 6.13 61.48
N PHE A 225 58.45 6.72 60.29
CA PHE A 225 57.20 6.79 59.57
C PHE A 225 56.95 5.41 58.97
N ASP A 226 56.32 4.52 59.74
CA ASP A 226 56.01 3.17 59.27
C ASP A 226 54.77 3.23 58.36
N GLN A 227 55.02 3.40 57.06
CA GLN A 227 54.01 3.49 56.02
C GLN A 227 53.04 2.28 56.07
N ASN A 228 53.53 1.11 56.49
CA ASN A 228 52.73 -0.11 56.58
C ASN A 228 51.67 -0.06 57.69
N GLU A 229 51.97 0.60 58.82
CA GLU A 229 51.01 0.74 59.93
C GLU A 229 49.89 1.72 59.54
N LEU A 230 50.26 2.76 58.77
CA LEU A 230 49.34 3.72 58.18
C LEU A 230 48.44 3.06 57.12
N ASP A 231 49.03 2.25 56.22
CA ASP A 231 48.31 1.51 55.19
C ASP A 231 47.40 0.42 55.78
N GLN A 232 47.79 -0.20 56.90
CA GLN A 232 46.93 -1.13 57.64
C GLN A 232 45.74 -0.40 58.29
N PHE A 233 45.96 0.81 58.81
CA PHE A 233 44.89 1.65 59.36
C PHE A 233 43.90 2.15 58.29
N PHE A 234 44.38 2.45 57.08
CA PHE A 234 43.53 2.90 55.95
C PHE A 234 42.93 1.74 55.14
N GLY A 235 43.56 0.56 55.10
CA GLY A 235 43.18 -0.59 54.28
C GLY A 235 41.98 -1.39 54.80
N GLU A 236 41.65 -1.31 56.09
CA GLU A 236 40.53 -2.07 56.68
C GLU A 236 39.12 -1.54 56.35
N LYS A 237 38.99 -0.54 55.46
CA LYS A 237 37.68 -0.08 54.96
C LYS A 237 37.70 0.18 53.47
N SER A 238 37.80 -0.88 52.67
CA SER A 238 37.50 -0.82 51.23
C SER A 238 36.99 -2.17 50.72
N THR A 239 35.92 -2.68 51.34
CA THR A 239 35.08 -3.73 50.77
C THR A 239 33.62 -3.40 51.03
N LEU A 240 33.07 -2.51 50.19
CA LEU A 240 31.65 -2.37 49.87
C LEU A 240 31.51 -1.70 48.50
#